data_AF-A0A2W5ZN80-F1
#
_entry.id   AF-A0A2W5ZN80-F1
#
_cell.length_a   1.000
_cell.length_b   1.000
_cell.length_c   1.000
_cell.angle_alpha   90.00
_cell.angle_beta   90.00
_cell.angle_gamma   90.00
#
_symmetry.space_group_name_H-M   'P 1'
#
loop_
_entity.id
_entity.type
_entity.pdbx_description
1 polymer ?
#
loop_
_entity_poly.entity_id
_entity_poly.type
_entity_poly.pdbx_seq_one_letter_code
_entity_poly.pdbx_strand_id
1 'polypeptide(L)'
;PNVMTDFNLFTFNSRVWPGTDPLVAKLNDRVRVSFANLSMDSHPIHFHGHRWWVVGTDGGPIPKSAWWPETTMNVPPGTTRTVEFVADNPGDWPFHCHKNHHAMNAMGHQVPNVIGVDQKGVSGTIGKLVPGYMAMGNNGMAGMSEMSKMMPGPKNTLPMMTGDGQFGPIEMGGMFTILKIRDGITNYDDPGWYQNPNGTVAGPTA
;
A
#
# COMPACT_ATOMS: atom_id res chain seq x y z
N PRO A 1 -1.43 24.55 -11.57
CA PRO A 1 -2.03 23.20 -11.68
C PRO A 1 -0.96 22.19 -12.12
N ASN A 2 -0.45 21.40 -11.18
CA ASN A 2 0.45 20.28 -11.48
C ASN A 2 -0.41 19.15 -12.05
N VAL A 3 -0.68 19.20 -13.34
CA VAL A 3 -1.36 18.10 -14.04
C VAL A 3 -0.34 16.98 -14.21
N MET A 4 -0.63 15.80 -13.65
CA MET A 4 0.18 14.59 -13.87
C MET A 4 -0.04 14.12 -15.31
N THR A 5 0.76 14.63 -16.24
CA THR A 5 0.68 14.34 -17.68
C THR A 5 1.51 13.11 -18.08
N ASP A 6 2.35 12.60 -17.17
CA ASP A 6 3.14 11.37 -17.36
C ASP A 6 2.44 10.16 -16.71
N PHE A 7 2.72 8.95 -17.22
CA PHE A 7 2.24 7.68 -16.64
C PHE A 7 2.74 7.51 -15.19
N ASN A 8 1.92 7.93 -14.22
CA ASN A 8 2.28 7.96 -12.80
C ASN A 8 1.26 7.23 -11.91
N LEU A 9 0.60 6.21 -12.46
CA LEU A 9 -0.32 5.34 -11.70
C LEU A 9 0.21 3.92 -11.66
N PHE A 10 0.38 3.41 -10.45
CA PHE A 10 0.92 2.10 -10.14
C PHE A 10 -0.17 1.26 -9.49
N THR A 11 -0.32 0.03 -9.97
CA THR A 11 -1.47 -0.84 -9.66
C THR A 11 -1.03 -2.26 -9.36
N PHE A 12 -1.83 -2.97 -8.56
CA PHE A 12 -1.85 -4.43 -8.60
C PHE A 12 -3.03 -4.85 -9.45
N ASN A 13 -2.77 -5.65 -10.51
CA ASN A 13 -3.80 -6.19 -11.40
C ASN A 13 -4.79 -5.10 -11.89
N SER A 14 -4.26 -3.94 -12.30
CA SER A 14 -5.03 -2.79 -12.79
C SER A 14 -5.95 -2.12 -11.77
N ARG A 15 -5.83 -2.46 -10.48
CA ARG A 15 -6.53 -1.78 -9.38
C ARG A 15 -5.55 -1.06 -8.46
N VAL A 16 -6.03 0.02 -7.85
CA VAL A 16 -5.34 0.75 -6.79
C VAL A 16 -6.04 0.50 -5.47
N TRP A 17 -5.29 0.50 -4.38
CA TRP A 17 -5.87 0.52 -3.04
C TRP A 17 -6.82 1.73 -2.88
N PRO A 18 -7.99 1.60 -2.23
CA PRO A 18 -8.54 0.43 -1.52
C PRO A 18 -9.39 -0.51 -2.37
N GLY A 19 -9.34 -0.40 -3.70
CA GLY A 19 -10.07 -1.28 -4.61
C GLY A 19 -9.36 -2.61 -4.93
N THR A 20 -8.15 -2.83 -4.41
CA THR A 20 -7.43 -4.10 -4.53
C THR A 20 -8.03 -5.15 -3.62
N ASP A 21 -8.14 -6.39 -4.11
CA ASP A 21 -8.61 -7.50 -3.29
C ASP A 21 -7.48 -7.94 -2.33
N PRO A 22 -7.80 -8.33 -1.08
CA PRO A 22 -6.81 -8.87 -0.16
C PRO A 22 -6.31 -10.25 -0.63
N LEU A 23 -5.07 -10.58 -0.27
CA LEU A 23 -4.58 -11.95 -0.39
C LEU A 23 -4.98 -12.72 0.87
N VAL A 24 -5.90 -13.69 0.75
CA VAL A 24 -6.38 -14.48 1.89
C VAL A 24 -5.66 -15.83 1.93
N ALA A 25 -5.16 -16.22 3.10
CA ALA A 25 -4.52 -17.53 3.32
C ALA A 25 -5.02 -18.17 4.61
N LYS A 26 -5.13 -19.50 4.61
CA LYS A 26 -5.42 -20.24 5.84
C LYS A 26 -4.15 -20.37 6.67
N LEU A 27 -4.30 -20.33 7.99
CA LEU A 27 -3.20 -20.55 8.93
C LEU A 27 -2.48 -21.87 8.60
N ASN A 28 -1.15 -21.79 8.49
CA ASN A 28 -0.22 -22.85 8.11
C ASN A 28 -0.26 -23.32 6.66
N ASP A 29 -1.00 -22.64 5.77
CA ASP A 29 -0.90 -22.92 4.34
C ASP A 29 0.51 -22.57 3.83
N ARG A 30 1.02 -23.40 2.92
CA ARG A 30 2.18 -23.03 2.10
C ARG A 30 1.69 -22.26 0.89
N VAL A 31 1.94 -20.96 0.90
CA VAL A 31 1.47 -20.04 -0.13
C VAL A 31 2.57 -19.80 -1.14
N ARG A 32 2.23 -19.86 -2.43
CA ARG A 32 3.10 -19.47 -3.53
C ARG A 32 2.50 -18.24 -4.21
N VAL A 33 3.30 -17.19 -4.37
CA VAL A 33 2.90 -15.95 -5.05
C VAL A 33 3.83 -15.74 -6.24
N SER A 34 3.24 -15.55 -7.42
CA SER A 34 3.98 -15.22 -8.65
C SER A 34 3.67 -13.79 -9.05
N PHE A 35 4.73 -13.00 -9.17
CA PHE A 35 4.68 -11.62 -9.65
C PHE A 35 5.06 -11.59 -11.12
N ALA A 36 4.36 -10.76 -11.89
CA ALA A 36 4.76 -10.40 -13.24
C ALA A 36 4.67 -8.88 -13.37
N ASN A 37 5.79 -8.26 -13.75
CA ASN A 37 5.83 -6.82 -13.94
C ASN A 37 5.64 -6.48 -15.43
N LEU A 38 4.43 -6.04 -15.76
CA LEU A 38 4.05 -5.60 -17.10
C LEU A 38 4.22 -4.09 -17.31
N SER A 39 4.78 -3.38 -16.32
CA SER A 39 4.99 -1.94 -16.35
C SER A 39 6.42 -1.58 -16.71
N MET A 40 6.69 -0.28 -16.87
CA MET A 40 7.99 0.26 -17.27
C MET A 40 8.90 0.64 -16.09
N ASP A 41 8.45 0.48 -14.84
CA ASP A 41 9.23 0.77 -13.63
C ASP A 41 9.43 -0.51 -12.80
N SER A 42 10.50 -0.58 -12.03
CA SER A 42 10.76 -1.71 -11.15
C SER A 42 9.92 -1.65 -9.88
N HIS A 43 9.50 -2.82 -9.37
CA HIS A 43 8.67 -2.90 -8.18
C HIS A 43 9.35 -3.76 -7.10
N PRO A 44 9.99 -3.17 -6.09
CA PRO A 44 10.41 -3.89 -4.89
C PRO A 44 9.17 -4.28 -4.08
N ILE A 45 8.73 -5.53 -4.18
CA ILE A 45 7.54 -6.01 -3.47
C ILE A 45 7.91 -6.50 -2.06
N HIS A 46 7.21 -5.99 -1.06
CA HIS A 46 7.38 -6.28 0.35
C HIS A 46 6.08 -6.80 0.97
N PHE A 47 6.19 -7.84 1.80
CA PHE A 47 5.14 -8.31 2.71
C PHE A 47 5.59 -8.17 4.15
N HIS A 48 4.69 -7.70 4.98
CA HIS A 48 4.92 -7.60 6.41
C HIS A 48 4.72 -8.97 7.09
N GLY A 49 5.32 -9.12 8.26
CA GLY A 49 5.09 -10.27 9.15
C GLY A 49 5.68 -11.61 8.70
N HIS A 50 6.29 -11.68 7.50
CA HIS A 50 6.78 -12.93 6.91
C HIS A 50 8.16 -12.78 6.28
N ARG A 51 8.88 -13.89 6.22
CA ARG A 51 10.02 -14.09 5.33
C ARG A 51 9.62 -15.17 4.33
N TRP A 52 10.03 -15.01 3.08
CA TRP A 52 9.78 -16.01 2.03
C TRP A 52 11.08 -16.47 1.41
N TRP A 53 10.96 -17.57 0.69
CA TRP A 53 11.98 -18.04 -0.24
C TRP A 53 11.62 -17.58 -1.64
N VAL A 54 12.59 -17.05 -2.38
CA VAL A 54 12.47 -16.92 -3.83
C VAL A 54 12.71 -18.30 -4.43
N VAL A 55 11.70 -18.82 -5.13
CA VAL A 55 11.67 -20.19 -5.67
C VAL A 55 11.63 -20.24 -7.19
N GLY A 56 11.52 -19.07 -7.84
CA GLY A 56 11.54 -18.96 -9.30
C GLY A 56 11.81 -17.55 -9.80
N THR A 57 12.32 -17.46 -11.02
CA THR A 57 12.65 -16.22 -11.74
C THR A 57 12.02 -16.24 -13.13
N ASP A 58 12.49 -15.39 -14.04
CA ASP A 58 12.05 -15.30 -15.44
C ASP A 58 12.12 -16.64 -16.20
N GLY A 59 13.05 -17.51 -15.81
CA GLY A 59 13.20 -18.85 -16.37
C GLY A 59 12.30 -19.92 -15.75
N GLY A 60 11.42 -19.54 -14.81
CA GLY A 60 10.58 -20.48 -14.05
C GLY A 60 11.21 -20.91 -12.72
N PRO A 61 10.80 -22.07 -12.18
CA PRO A 61 11.30 -22.58 -10.90
C PRO A 61 12.81 -22.81 -10.91
N ILE A 62 13.48 -22.43 -9.83
CA ILE A 62 14.91 -22.70 -9.61
C ILE A 62 15.09 -23.90 -8.66
N PRO A 63 16.22 -24.64 -8.75
CA PRO A 63 16.46 -25.77 -7.86
C PRO A 63 16.49 -25.34 -6.40
N LYS A 64 16.02 -26.21 -5.50
CA LYS A 64 15.92 -25.90 -4.06
C LYS A 64 17.24 -25.46 -3.43
N SER A 65 18.37 -25.94 -3.94
CA SER A 65 19.72 -25.53 -3.52
C SER A 65 20.06 -24.07 -3.86
N ALA A 66 19.32 -23.46 -4.78
CA ALA A 66 19.48 -22.08 -5.21
C ALA A 66 18.38 -21.15 -4.64
N TRP A 67 17.49 -21.64 -3.76
CA TRP A 67 16.51 -20.77 -3.11
C TRP A 67 17.23 -19.84 -2.13
N TRP A 68 16.79 -18.58 -2.07
CA TRP A 68 17.30 -17.62 -1.09
C TRP A 68 16.16 -16.93 -0.35
N PRO A 69 16.37 -16.55 0.93
CA PRO A 69 15.35 -15.90 1.72
C PRO A 69 15.30 -14.40 1.40
N GLU A 70 14.09 -13.84 1.39
CA GLU A 70 13.84 -12.42 1.25
C GLU A 70 12.68 -11.92 2.10
N THR A 71 12.65 -10.60 2.29
CA THR A 71 11.47 -9.86 2.78
C THR A 71 11.06 -8.76 1.83
N THR A 72 11.90 -8.40 0.86
CA THR A 72 11.56 -7.46 -0.20
C THR A 72 12.27 -7.92 -1.46
N MET A 73 11.52 -8.10 -2.54
CA MET A 73 12.12 -8.57 -3.79
C MET A 73 11.81 -7.61 -4.93
N ASN A 74 12.87 -7.12 -5.59
CA ASN A 74 12.71 -6.32 -6.80
C ASN A 74 12.19 -7.18 -7.96
N VAL A 75 11.13 -6.71 -8.59
CA VAL A 75 10.58 -7.23 -9.85
C VAL A 75 10.83 -6.18 -10.94
N PRO A 76 11.95 -6.27 -11.68
CA PRO A 76 12.25 -5.37 -12.80
C PRO A 76 11.18 -5.37 -13.91
N PRO A 77 11.15 -4.34 -14.79
CA PRO A 77 10.28 -4.32 -15.96
C PRO A 77 10.41 -5.59 -16.81
N GLY A 78 9.28 -6.17 -17.23
CA GLY A 78 9.24 -7.36 -18.09
C GLY A 78 9.67 -8.68 -17.42
N THR A 79 9.85 -8.68 -16.09
CA THR A 79 10.30 -9.87 -15.34
C THR A 79 9.20 -10.48 -14.49
N THR A 80 9.43 -11.72 -14.09
CA THR A 80 8.64 -12.45 -13.12
C THR A 80 9.50 -12.92 -11.94
N ARG A 81 8.88 -13.02 -10.77
CA ARG A 81 9.49 -13.61 -9.56
C ARG A 81 8.43 -14.49 -8.91
N THR A 82 8.84 -15.65 -8.40
CA THR A 82 7.93 -16.52 -7.64
C THR A 82 8.50 -16.75 -6.26
N VAL A 83 7.67 -16.53 -5.24
CA VAL A 83 8.05 -16.67 -3.83
C VAL A 83 7.15 -17.66 -3.12
N GLU A 84 7.68 -18.26 -2.06
CA GLU A 84 6.92 -19.14 -1.16
C GLU A 84 7.15 -18.79 0.30
N PHE A 85 6.08 -18.86 1.08
CA PHE A 85 6.12 -18.75 2.52
C PHE A 85 5.09 -19.69 3.15
N VAL A 86 5.24 -19.92 4.45
CA VAL A 86 4.20 -20.55 5.27
C VAL A 86 3.43 -19.41 5.94
N ALA A 87 2.12 -19.42 5.83
CA ALA A 87 1.22 -18.44 6.46
C ALA A 87 1.05 -18.79 7.95
N ASP A 88 2.13 -18.73 8.73
CA ASP A 88 2.20 -19.15 10.14
C ASP A 88 1.94 -18.02 11.15
N ASN A 89 1.76 -16.79 10.66
CA ASN A 89 1.55 -15.61 11.49
C ASN A 89 0.16 -15.01 11.27
N PRO A 90 -0.87 -15.44 12.02
CA PRO A 90 -2.25 -14.99 11.82
C PRO A 90 -2.40 -13.49 12.09
N GLY A 91 -3.03 -12.76 11.18
CA GLY A 91 -3.09 -11.31 11.23
C GLY A 91 -3.50 -10.67 9.91
N ASP A 92 -3.42 -9.34 9.88
CA ASP A 92 -3.56 -8.51 8.68
C ASP A 92 -2.22 -7.82 8.41
N TRP A 93 -1.58 -8.19 7.31
CA TRP A 93 -0.22 -7.79 7.00
C TRP A 93 -0.19 -6.95 5.73
N PRO A 94 0.34 -5.71 5.77
CA PRO A 94 0.54 -4.93 4.56
C PRO A 94 1.39 -5.69 3.53
N PHE A 95 0.96 -5.61 2.28
CA PHE A 95 1.68 -6.15 1.13
C PHE A 95 1.66 -5.06 0.05
N HIS A 96 2.83 -4.52 -0.25
CA HIS A 96 2.93 -3.38 -1.14
C HIS A 96 4.26 -3.30 -1.91
N CYS A 97 4.28 -2.42 -2.92
CA CYS A 97 5.54 -1.95 -3.49
C CYS A 97 6.24 -1.03 -2.47
N HIS A 98 7.55 -1.19 -2.31
CA HIS A 98 8.37 -0.47 -1.34
C HIS A 98 8.94 0.84 -1.89
N LYS A 99 8.44 1.31 -3.03
CA LYS A 99 8.63 2.69 -3.50
C LYS A 99 7.44 3.51 -3.03
N ASN A 100 7.67 4.52 -2.20
CA ASN A 100 6.60 5.34 -1.60
C ASN A 100 5.62 5.88 -2.64
N HIS A 101 6.13 6.43 -3.75
CA HIS A 101 5.29 6.93 -4.84
C HIS A 101 4.42 5.84 -5.47
N HIS A 102 4.88 4.59 -5.52
CA HIS A 102 4.10 3.48 -6.07
C HIS A 102 3.02 2.99 -5.10
N ALA A 103 3.31 2.98 -3.79
CA ALA A 103 2.35 2.58 -2.76
C ALA A 103 1.26 3.65 -2.52
N MET A 104 1.62 4.93 -2.68
CA MET A 104 0.75 6.08 -2.41
C MET A 104 0.09 6.64 -3.69
N ASN A 105 0.64 6.37 -4.88
CA ASN A 105 0.31 7.00 -6.15
C ASN A 105 0.37 8.54 -6.11
N ALA A 106 -0.78 9.21 -6.18
CA ALA A 106 -0.89 10.63 -6.43
C ALA A 106 -0.09 11.43 -5.38
N MET A 107 1.08 11.92 -5.80
CA MET A 107 2.03 12.68 -4.97
C MET A 107 2.62 13.80 -5.81
N GLY A 108 2.79 14.98 -5.21
CA GLY A 108 3.43 16.12 -5.86
C GLY A 108 4.95 16.01 -5.75
N HIS A 109 5.67 15.89 -6.87
CA HIS A 109 7.14 15.81 -6.88
C HIS A 109 7.84 17.17 -6.81
N GLN A 110 7.16 18.24 -7.23
CA GLN A 110 7.72 19.60 -7.31
C GLN A 110 7.25 20.51 -6.17
N VAL A 111 6.60 19.94 -5.15
CA VAL A 111 6.11 20.70 -4.00
C VAL A 111 7.01 20.39 -2.80
N PRO A 112 7.58 21.41 -2.14
CA PRO A 112 8.35 21.20 -0.92
C PRO A 112 7.50 20.51 0.16
N ASN A 113 8.14 19.66 0.96
CA ASN A 113 7.49 19.09 2.14
C ASN A 113 7.18 20.19 3.15
N VAL A 114 5.91 20.33 3.53
CA VAL A 114 5.41 21.34 4.49
C VAL A 114 5.01 20.74 5.84
N ILE A 115 5.33 19.46 6.09
CA ILE A 115 5.11 18.82 7.40
C ILE A 115 5.84 19.61 8.48
N GLY A 116 5.12 19.97 9.54
CA GLY A 116 5.63 20.76 10.68
C GLY A 116 5.67 22.27 10.45
N VAL A 117 5.34 22.77 9.24
CA VAL A 117 5.30 24.22 8.97
C VAL A 117 4.00 24.82 9.51
N ASP A 118 4.10 25.87 10.31
CA ASP A 118 2.92 26.65 10.73
C ASP A 118 2.40 27.52 9.58
N GLN A 119 1.28 27.09 9.00
CA GLN A 119 0.63 27.78 7.88
C GLN A 119 -0.49 28.75 8.33
N LYS A 120 -0.78 28.90 9.63
CA LYS A 120 -1.96 29.65 10.12
C LYS A 120 -1.94 31.12 9.69
N GLY A 121 -0.81 31.81 9.82
CA GLY A 121 -0.69 33.23 9.46
C GLY A 121 -0.69 33.48 7.95
N VAL A 122 -0.12 32.56 7.18
CA VAL A 122 0.05 32.72 5.72
C VAL A 122 -1.21 32.27 4.96
N SER A 123 -1.88 31.21 5.41
CA SER A 123 -3.08 30.67 4.78
C SER A 123 -4.21 31.69 4.63
N GLY A 124 -4.43 32.54 5.66
CA GLY A 124 -5.42 33.60 5.60
C GLY A 124 -5.09 34.72 4.60
N THR A 125 -3.79 34.95 4.34
CA THR A 125 -3.36 35.91 3.32
C THR A 125 -3.51 35.32 1.93
N ILE A 126 -3.10 34.06 1.73
CA ILE A 126 -3.25 33.35 0.46
C ILE A 126 -4.73 33.19 0.09
N GLY A 127 -5.59 32.84 1.04
CA GLY A 127 -7.03 32.66 0.79
C GLY A 127 -7.74 33.92 0.29
N LYS A 128 -7.23 35.12 0.61
CA LYS A 128 -7.74 36.39 0.05
C LYS A 128 -7.38 36.58 -1.42
N LEU A 129 -6.26 36.00 -1.86
CA LEU A 129 -5.75 36.10 -3.23
C LEU A 129 -6.22 34.94 -4.12
N VAL A 130 -6.39 33.76 -3.53
CA VAL A 130 -6.76 32.52 -4.20
C VAL A 130 -8.00 31.93 -3.53
N PRO A 131 -9.22 32.23 -4.04
CA PRO A 131 -10.45 31.67 -3.51
C PRO A 131 -10.42 30.13 -3.53
N GLY A 132 -10.76 29.51 -2.40
CA GLY A 132 -10.75 28.05 -2.26
C GLY A 132 -9.39 27.44 -1.87
N TYR A 133 -8.37 28.25 -1.58
CA TYR A 133 -7.12 27.74 -1.02
C TYR A 133 -7.35 27.05 0.33
N MET A 134 -6.84 25.82 0.46
CA MET A 134 -6.82 25.07 1.72
C MET A 134 -5.39 24.71 2.05
N ALA A 135 -4.94 25.10 3.24
CA ALA A 135 -3.64 24.73 3.76
C ALA A 135 -3.63 23.23 4.09
N MET A 136 -2.79 22.47 3.40
CA MET A 136 -2.70 21.02 3.54
C MET A 136 -1.30 20.59 3.97
N GLY A 137 -1.19 19.39 4.54
CA GLY A 137 0.08 18.68 4.74
C GLY A 137 0.91 19.09 5.96
N ASN A 138 0.46 20.03 6.80
CA ASN A 138 1.22 20.44 8.00
C ASN A 138 1.34 19.31 9.05
N ASN A 139 0.33 18.46 9.17
CA ASN A 139 0.25 17.35 10.12
C ASN A 139 0.30 15.98 9.43
N GLY A 140 0.90 15.91 8.24
CA GLY A 140 0.86 14.71 7.39
C GLY A 140 -0.37 14.65 6.49
N MET A 141 -0.63 13.47 5.90
CA MET A 141 -1.62 13.28 4.84
C MET A 141 -2.90 12.58 5.27
N ALA A 142 -3.00 12.13 6.53
CA ALA A 142 -4.19 11.53 7.15
C ALA A 142 -5.49 12.27 6.84
N GLY A 143 -5.46 13.61 7.00
CA GLY A 143 -6.62 14.47 6.77
C GLY A 143 -7.13 14.47 5.34
N MET A 144 -6.32 14.03 4.36
CA MET A 144 -6.76 13.89 2.97
C MET A 144 -7.82 12.81 2.81
N SER A 145 -7.73 11.72 3.60
CA SER A 145 -8.73 10.64 3.58
C SER A 145 -10.10 11.18 3.95
N GLU A 146 -10.18 11.98 5.03
CA GLU A 146 -11.44 12.60 5.46
C GLU A 146 -11.94 13.64 4.46
N MET A 147 -11.04 14.43 3.87
CA MET A 147 -11.44 15.39 2.83
C MET A 147 -12.00 14.71 1.59
N SER A 148 -11.49 13.54 1.20
CA SER A 148 -11.98 12.79 0.05
C SER A 148 -13.44 12.34 0.23
N LYS A 149 -13.90 12.17 1.47
CA LYS A 149 -15.29 11.83 1.81
C LYS A 149 -16.24 13.03 1.65
N MET A 150 -15.72 14.26 1.85
CA MET A 150 -16.54 15.49 1.83
C MET A 150 -16.46 16.24 0.50
N MET A 151 -15.37 16.08 -0.25
CA MET A 151 -15.16 16.73 -1.54
C MET A 151 -14.74 15.70 -2.58
N PRO A 152 -15.63 15.38 -3.54
CA PRO A 152 -15.24 14.58 -4.68
C PRO A 152 -14.20 15.37 -5.49
N GLY A 153 -13.04 14.76 -5.68
CA GLY A 153 -11.99 15.32 -6.55
C GLY A 153 -12.47 15.48 -8.01
N PRO A 154 -11.64 16.07 -8.88
CA PRO A 154 -11.96 16.17 -10.29
C PRO A 154 -12.30 14.81 -10.90
N LYS A 155 -13.20 14.78 -11.89
CA LYS A 155 -13.55 13.55 -12.62
C LYS A 155 -12.27 12.86 -13.13
N ASN A 156 -12.25 11.52 -13.06
CA ASN A 156 -11.12 10.68 -13.46
C ASN A 156 -9.83 10.89 -12.65
N THR A 157 -9.94 11.42 -11.43
CA THR A 157 -8.81 11.49 -10.48
C THR A 157 -9.01 10.44 -9.40
N LEU A 158 -7.97 9.64 -9.13
CA LEU A 158 -7.97 8.74 -8.00
C LEU A 158 -7.90 9.53 -6.69
N PRO A 159 -8.68 9.15 -5.66
CA PRO A 159 -8.59 9.79 -4.37
C PRO A 159 -7.22 9.48 -3.72
N MET A 160 -6.64 10.48 -3.05
CA MET A 160 -5.32 10.37 -2.45
C MET A 160 -5.41 9.71 -1.07
N MET A 161 -4.46 8.80 -0.76
CA MET A 161 -4.19 8.35 0.61
C MET A 161 -5.44 7.88 1.37
N THR A 162 -6.18 6.93 0.77
CA THR A 162 -7.47 6.43 1.26
C THR A 162 -7.36 5.02 1.86
N GLY A 163 -8.51 4.50 2.28
CA GLY A 163 -8.67 3.18 2.88
C GLY A 163 -8.64 3.24 4.40
N ASP A 164 -9.51 2.44 5.01
CA ASP A 164 -9.69 2.35 6.45
C ASP A 164 -9.16 1.00 6.93
N GLY A 165 -8.55 0.99 8.11
CA GLY A 165 -8.09 -0.20 8.84
C GLY A 165 -8.76 -0.30 10.21
N GLN A 166 -8.42 -1.34 10.97
CA GLN A 166 -8.99 -1.59 12.31
C GLN A 166 -8.75 -0.44 13.31
N PHE A 167 -7.65 0.31 13.13
CA PHE A 167 -7.20 1.34 14.09
C PHE A 167 -7.17 2.76 13.50
N GLY A 168 -7.75 2.97 12.31
CA GLY A 168 -7.74 4.26 11.63
C GLY A 168 -7.43 4.15 10.14
N PRO A 169 -7.21 5.29 9.46
CA PRO A 169 -6.90 5.29 8.03
C PRO A 169 -5.55 4.61 7.76
N ILE A 170 -5.48 3.84 6.67
CA ILE A 170 -4.24 3.20 6.22
C ILE A 170 -3.39 4.16 5.38
N GLU A 171 -4.02 5.21 4.83
CA GLU A 171 -3.34 6.30 4.13
C GLU A 171 -2.49 5.81 2.94
N MET A 172 -3.03 4.90 2.11
CA MET A 172 -2.36 4.39 0.90
C MET A 172 -3.20 4.67 -0.35
N GLY A 173 -2.67 4.46 -1.56
CA GLY A 173 -3.41 4.85 -2.78
C GLY A 173 -2.95 4.20 -4.08
N GLY A 174 -2.04 3.23 -4.02
CA GLY A 174 -1.49 2.57 -5.21
C GLY A 174 -1.29 1.08 -5.06
N MET A 175 -0.05 0.62 -5.28
CA MET A 175 0.36 -0.78 -5.20
C MET A 175 0.42 -1.23 -3.73
N PHE A 176 -0.76 -1.37 -3.13
CA PHE A 176 -0.95 -1.81 -1.77
C PHE A 176 -2.13 -2.79 -1.72
N THR A 177 -2.01 -3.81 -0.89
CA THR A 177 -3.08 -4.72 -0.48
C THR A 177 -2.73 -5.28 0.91
N ILE A 178 -3.57 -6.17 1.41
CA ILE A 178 -3.41 -6.79 2.72
C ILE A 178 -3.39 -8.30 2.54
N LEU A 179 -2.35 -8.93 3.07
CA LEU A 179 -2.32 -10.37 3.32
C LEU A 179 -3.09 -10.66 4.60
N LYS A 180 -4.22 -11.37 4.49
CA LYS A 180 -5.09 -11.75 5.59
C LYS A 180 -4.90 -13.24 5.89
N ILE A 181 -4.38 -13.55 7.07
CA ILE A 181 -4.17 -14.94 7.49
C ILE A 181 -5.18 -15.27 8.59
N ARG A 182 -5.94 -16.36 8.41
CA ARG A 182 -7.00 -16.78 9.33
C ARG A 182 -6.97 -18.27 9.59
N ASP A 183 -7.28 -18.65 10.81
CA ASP A 183 -7.60 -20.03 11.12
C ASP A 183 -9.05 -20.36 10.75
N GLY A 184 -9.33 -21.63 10.45
CA GLY A 184 -10.69 -22.13 10.29
C GLY A 184 -11.49 -21.63 9.08
N ILE A 185 -10.89 -20.88 8.15
CA ILE A 185 -11.59 -20.46 6.92
C ILE A 185 -11.93 -21.67 6.04
N THR A 186 -13.12 -21.61 5.43
CA THR A 186 -13.66 -22.63 4.52
C THR A 186 -13.64 -22.19 3.06
N ASN A 187 -13.43 -20.89 2.81
CA ASN A 187 -13.22 -20.27 1.50
C ASN A 187 -12.14 -19.18 1.62
N TYR A 188 -11.84 -18.51 0.50
CA TYR A 188 -10.81 -17.46 0.42
C TYR A 188 -11.40 -16.06 0.15
N ASP A 189 -12.68 -15.87 0.49
CA ASP A 189 -13.31 -14.54 0.46
C ASP A 189 -12.72 -13.66 1.58
N ASP A 190 -12.88 -12.33 1.49
CA ASP A 190 -12.36 -11.42 2.53
C ASP A 190 -13.00 -11.74 3.91
N PRO A 191 -12.23 -12.22 4.90
CA PRO A 191 -12.73 -12.59 6.21
C PRO A 191 -12.94 -11.38 7.15
N GLY A 192 -12.77 -10.14 6.66
CA GLY A 192 -12.81 -8.93 7.47
C GLY A 192 -11.50 -8.69 8.24
N TRP A 193 -11.53 -7.79 9.23
CA TRP A 193 -10.37 -7.44 10.05
C TRP A 193 -10.03 -8.51 11.10
N TYR A 194 -8.74 -8.68 11.37
CA TYR A 194 -8.24 -9.66 12.32
C TYR A 194 -8.72 -9.32 13.73
N GLN A 195 -9.21 -10.34 14.44
CA GLN A 195 -9.64 -10.19 15.82
C GLN A 195 -8.44 -10.45 16.73
N ASN A 196 -7.77 -9.38 17.13
CA ASN A 196 -6.61 -9.46 18.02
C ASN A 196 -7.01 -10.05 19.38
N PRO A 197 -6.23 -11.00 19.93
CA PRO A 197 -6.49 -11.51 21.27
C PRO A 197 -6.48 -10.41 22.35
N ASN A 198 -7.23 -10.64 23.43
CA ASN A 198 -7.29 -9.68 24.53
C ASN A 198 -5.89 -9.39 25.10
N GLY A 199 -5.56 -8.11 25.21
CA GLY A 199 -4.28 -7.64 25.76
C GLY A 199 -3.09 -7.67 24.80
N THR A 200 -3.28 -8.03 23.51
CA THR A 200 -2.17 -8.06 22.53
C THR A 200 -2.08 -6.80 21.67
N VAL A 201 -3.11 -5.95 21.68
CA VAL A 201 -3.10 -4.68 20.95
C VAL A 201 -2.23 -3.67 21.71
N ALA A 202 -1.24 -3.12 21.02
CA ALA A 202 -0.36 -2.10 21.59
C ALA A 202 -1.14 -0.81 21.89
N GLY A 203 -0.85 -0.21 23.03
CA GLY A 203 -1.34 1.12 23.42
C GLY A 203 -0.26 2.19 23.27
N PRO A 204 -0.62 3.48 23.41
CA PRO A 204 0.36 4.55 23.47
C PRO A 204 1.35 4.29 24.61
N THR A 205 2.64 4.55 24.34
CA THR A 205 3.66 4.59 25.39
C THR A 205 3.33 5.73 26.35
N ALA A 206 3.24 5.42 27.64
CA ALA A 206 3.05 6.41 28.71
C ALA A 206 4.24 7.36 28.82
#